data_AF-A0A453J5F7-F1
#
_entry.id   AF-A0A453J5F7-F1
#
_cell.length_a   1.000
_cell.length_b   1.000
_cell.length_c   1.000
_cell.angle_alpha   90.00
_cell.angle_beta   90.00
_cell.angle_gamma   90.00
#
_symmetry.space_group_name_H-M   'P 1'
#
loop_
_entity.id
_entity.type
_entity.pdbx_description
1 polymer ?
#
loop_
_entity_poly.entity_id
_entity_poly.type
_entity_poly.pdbx_seq_one_letter_code
_entity_poly.pdbx_strand_id
1 'polypeptide(L)' 'RHIGLSDEPDVLKWYWTTSGAYSASSCYKALFFGACEDPHWKLTWRPWAPLRVKFFLWLALQDRCWTADRLARHGLPHD' A
#
# COMPACT_ATOMS: atom_id res chain seq x y z
N ARG A 1 0.97 12.95 -37.81
CA ARG A 1 0.57 11.53 -37.86
C ARG A 1 -0.93 11.52 -38.15
N HIS A 2 -1.36 11.17 -39.36
CA HIS A 2 -2.79 11.06 -39.68
C HIS A 2 -3.31 9.75 -39.07
N ILE A 3 -4.30 9.83 -38.19
CA ILE A 3 -4.99 8.67 -37.61
C ILE A 3 -6.29 8.52 -38.42
N GLY A 4 -6.42 7.42 -39.16
CA GLY A 4 -7.66 7.09 -39.84
C GLY A 4 -8.70 6.69 -38.81
N LEU A 5 -9.84 7.37 -38.80
CA LEU A 5 -10.98 7.02 -37.95
C LEU A 5 -11.75 5.86 -38.59
N SER A 6 -12.25 4.96 -37.76
CA SER A 6 -13.16 3.88 -38.16
C SER A 6 -14.54 4.11 -37.55
N ASP A 7 -15.57 3.56 -38.17
CA ASP A 7 -16.93 3.54 -37.62
C ASP A 7 -17.13 2.44 -36.55
N GLU A 8 -16.09 1.65 -36.24
CA GLU A 8 -16.14 0.67 -35.16
C GLU A 8 -16.24 1.35 -33.78
N PRO A 9 -17.05 0.82 -32.85
CA PRO A 9 -17.18 1.38 -31.52
C PRO A 9 -15.88 1.22 -30.71
N ASP A 10 -15.56 2.24 -29.92
CA ASP A 10 -14.40 2.21 -29.02
C ASP A 10 -14.51 1.10 -27.97
N VAL A 11 -13.37 0.48 -27.67
CA VAL A 11 -13.26 -0.59 -26.66
C VAL A 11 -12.25 -0.18 -25.59
N LEU A 12 -12.71 -0.17 -24.33
CA LEU A 12 -11.83 -0.02 -23.18
C LEU A 12 -11.03 -1.31 -22.96
N LYS A 13 -9.69 -1.21 -23.04
CA LYS A 13 -8.76 -2.31 -22.73
C LYS A 13 -7.91 -1.98 -21.52
N TRP A 14 -7.89 -2.89 -20.55
CA TRP A 14 -7.04 -2.81 -19.38
C TRP A 14 -5.61 -3.23 -19.72
N TYR A 15 -4.70 -2.27 -19.75
CA TYR A 15 -3.31 -2.49 -20.21
C TYR A 15 -2.50 -3.46 -19.33
N TRP A 16 -2.86 -3.62 -18.06
CA TRP A 16 -2.08 -4.40 -17.09
C TRP A 16 -2.41 -5.90 -17.08
N THR A 17 -3.26 -6.38 -17.98
CA THR A 17 -3.53 -7.81 -18.19
C THR A 17 -3.44 -8.17 -19.67
N THR A 18 -2.94 -9.36 -19.96
CA THR A 18 -2.86 -9.87 -21.35
C THR A 18 -4.24 -10.08 -21.98
N SER A 19 -5.26 -10.37 -21.17
CA SER A 19 -6.64 -10.47 -21.63
C SER A 19 -7.27 -9.12 -21.98
N GLY A 20 -6.66 -7.99 -21.58
CA GLY A 20 -7.26 -6.67 -21.70
C GLY A 20 -8.46 -6.44 -20.78
N ALA A 21 -8.79 -7.40 -19.90
CA ALA A 21 -9.94 -7.32 -19.02
C ALA A 21 -9.60 -6.63 -17.70
N TYR A 22 -10.46 -5.70 -17.28
CA TYR A 22 -10.37 -5.04 -16.00
C TYR A 22 -10.81 -5.97 -14.85
N SER A 23 -10.12 -5.87 -13.72
CA SER A 23 -10.59 -6.39 -12.44
C SER A 23 -10.10 -5.49 -11.30
N ALA A 24 -10.82 -5.44 -10.19
CA ALA A 24 -10.36 -4.72 -9.00
C ALA A 24 -9.00 -5.24 -8.50
N SER A 25 -8.74 -6.55 -8.62
CA SER A 25 -7.46 -7.15 -8.23
C SER A 25 -6.30 -6.71 -9.12
N SER A 26 -6.48 -6.69 -10.45
CA SER A 26 -5.44 -6.21 -11.38
C SER A 26 -5.20 -4.71 -11.25
N CYS A 27 -6.25 -3.93 -10.98
CA CYS A 27 -6.14 -2.51 -10.65
C CYS A 27 -5.30 -2.29 -9.38
N TYR A 28 -5.61 -3.01 -8.30
CA TYR A 28 -4.84 -2.93 -7.06
C TYR A 28 -3.36 -3.23 -7.31
N LYS A 29 -3.04 -4.34 -8.00
CA LYS A 29 -1.65 -4.68 -8.32
C LYS A 29 -0.93 -3.61 -9.15
N ALA A 30 -1.64 -3.00 -10.11
CA ALA A 30 -1.09 -1.92 -10.92
C ALA A 30 -0.80 -0.66 -10.10
N LEU A 31 -1.69 -0.28 -9.18
CA LEU A 31 -1.51 0.87 -8.30
C LEU A 31 -0.31 0.72 -7.35
N PHE A 32 -0.02 -0.52 -6.94
CA PHE A 32 1.11 -0.85 -6.07
C PHE A 32 2.32 -1.41 -6.84
N PHE A 33 2.38 -1.22 -8.17
CA PHE A 33 3.53 -1.66 -8.95
C PHE A 33 4.79 -0.90 -8.50
N GLY A 34 5.80 -1.64 -8.05
CA GLY A 34 7.03 -1.07 -7.50
C GLY A 34 6.95 -0.64 -6.02
N ALA A 35 5.85 -0.92 -5.33
CA ALA A 35 5.78 -0.72 -3.88
C ALA A 35 6.72 -1.70 -3.16
N CYS A 36 7.40 -1.21 -2.11
CA CYS A 36 8.15 -2.06 -1.20
C CYS A 36 7.21 -2.72 -0.19
N GLU A 37 7.30 -4.04 -0.05
CA GLU A 37 6.63 -4.74 1.05
C GLU A 37 7.33 -4.45 2.37
N ASP A 38 6.56 -4.21 3.44
CA ASP A 38 7.10 -4.17 4.79
C ASP A 38 7.53 -5.59 5.20
N PRO A 39 8.81 -5.87 5.46
CA PRO A 39 9.28 -7.21 5.83
C PRO A 39 8.61 -7.75 7.11
N HIS A 40 8.05 -6.88 7.94
CA HIS A 40 7.43 -7.22 9.22
C HIS A 40 5.90 -7.27 9.16
N TRP A 41 5.26 -7.12 7.98
CA TRP A 41 3.79 -7.10 7.86
C TRP A 41 3.13 -8.33 8.50
N LYS A 42 3.79 -9.49 8.44
CA LYS A 42 3.31 -10.72 9.06
C LYS A 42 3.23 -10.60 10.57
N LEU A 43 4.19 -9.94 11.22
CA LEU A 43 4.16 -9.75 12.68
C LEU A 43 2.97 -8.88 13.09
N THR A 44 2.63 -7.87 12.29
CA THR A 44 1.50 -6.98 12.55
C THR A 44 0.15 -7.66 12.30
N TRP A 45 -0.01 -8.31 11.15
CA TRP A 45 -1.34 -8.69 10.66
C TRP A 45 -1.68 -10.17 10.82
N ARG A 46 -0.68 -11.06 10.82
CA ARG A 46 -0.86 -12.52 10.83
C ARG A 46 -1.26 -13.09 12.21
N PRO A 47 -0.76 -12.61 13.36
CA PRO A 47 -1.15 -13.14 14.65
C PRO A 47 -2.64 -12.98 14.95
N TRP A 48 -3.17 -13.90 15.74
CA TRP A 48 -4.46 -13.74 16.36
C TRP A 48 -4.32 -12.86 17.60
N ALA A 49 -4.24 -11.55 17.35
CA ALA A 49 -4.14 -10.53 18.38
C ALA A 49 -5.35 -9.58 18.27
N PRO A 50 -5.83 -9.01 19.39
CA PRO A 50 -6.83 -7.95 19.36
C PRO A 50 -6.36 -6.80 18.48
N LEU A 51 -7.31 -6.14 17.81
CA LEU A 51 -7.03 -5.06 16.87
C LEU A 51 -6.21 -3.92 17.50
N ARG A 52 -6.44 -3.59 18.78
CA ARG A 52 -5.66 -2.60 19.53
C ARG A 52 -4.17 -2.93 19.58
N VAL A 53 -3.82 -4.20 19.73
CA VAL A 53 -2.43 -4.68 19.76
C VAL A 53 -1.80 -4.56 18.38
N LYS A 54 -2.53 -4.95 17.33
CA LYS A 54 -2.06 -4.83 15.93
C LYS A 54 -1.77 -3.38 15.55
N PHE A 55 -2.67 -2.45 15.90
CA PHE A 55 -2.48 -1.02 15.67
C PHE A 55 -1.28 -0.45 16.43
N PHE A 56 -1.11 -0.84 17.70
CA PHE A 56 0.07 -0.44 18.47
C PHE A 56 1.36 -0.92 17.80
N LEU A 57 1.44 -2.20 17.43
CA LEU A 57 2.62 -2.76 16.78
C LEU A 57 2.91 -2.11 15.41
N TRP A 58 1.86 -1.82 14.63
CA TRP A 58 1.98 -1.10 13.36
C TRP A 58 2.57 0.30 13.54
N LEU A 59 2.11 1.05 14.55
CA LEU A 59 2.67 2.36 14.87
C LEU A 59 4.12 2.25 15.38
N ALA A 60 4.41 1.25 16.22
CA ALA A 60 5.76 1.03 16.74
C ALA A 60 6.76 0.75 15.62
N LEU A 61 6.41 -0.10 14.64
CA LEU A 61 7.25 -0.42 13.49
C LEU A 61 7.53 0.78 12.58
N GLN A 62 6.72 1.83 12.63
CA GLN A 62 6.90 3.06 11.86
C GLN A 62 7.58 4.18 12.66
N ASP A 63 8.16 3.88 13.83
CA ASP A 63 8.64 4.90 14.77
C ASP A 63 7.54 5.91 15.13
N ARG A 64 6.26 5.49 15.11
CA ARG A 64 5.08 6.35 15.33
C ARG A 64 4.60 6.44 16.78
N CYS A 65 5.18 5.66 17.68
CA CYS A 65 4.91 5.74 19.11
C CYS A 65 5.76 6.82 19.79
N TRP A 66 5.23 7.45 20.85
CA TRP A 66 5.98 8.36 21.72
C TRP A 66 6.85 7.56 22.70
N THR A 67 7.89 6.91 22.19
CA THR A 67 8.95 6.32 23.01
C THR A 67 9.89 7.41 23.51
N ALA A 68 10.63 7.14 24.60
CA ALA A 68 11.63 8.06 25.14
C ALA A 68 12.64 8.50 24.04
N ASP A 69 13.11 7.56 23.21
CA ASP A 69 14.00 7.86 22.09
C ASP A 69 13.39 8.86 21.10
N ARG A 70 12.10 8.71 20.77
CA ARG A 70 11.43 9.64 19.86
C ARG A 70 11.24 11.01 20.50
N LEU A 71 10.83 11.05 21.76
CA LEU A 71 10.70 12.30 22.51
C LEU A 71 12.03 13.05 22.54
N ALA A 72 13.14 12.35 22.79
CA ALA A 72 14.49 12.89 22.74
C ALA A 72 14.84 13.47 21.35
N ARG A 73 14.56 12.73 20.26
CA ARG A 73 14.76 13.22 18.88
C ARG A 73 13.99 14.52 18.56
N HIS A 74 12.89 14.77 19.25
CA HIS A 74 12.06 15.96 19.06
C HIS A 74 12.25 17.04 20.14
N GLY A 75 13.20 16.88 21.07
CA GLY A 75 13.47 17.86 22.13
C GLY A 75 12.35 17.99 23.16
N LEU A 76 11.52 16.96 23.33
CA LEU A 76 10.47 16.90 24.34
C LEU A 76 11.01 16.29 25.65
N PRO A 77 10.41 16.59 26.82
CA PRO A 77 10.78 15.93 28.08
C PRO A 77 10.70 14.40 27.96
N HIS A 78 11.76 13.72 28.40
CA HIS A 78 11.94 12.28 28.25
C HIS A 78 12.77 11.73 29.42
N ASP A 79 12.15 11.66 30.61
CA ASP A 79 12.76 11.08 31.81
C ASP A 79 12.28 9.64 32.05
#